data_AF-A0A643BQI2-F1
#
_entry.id   AF-A0A643BQI2-F1
#
_cell.length_a   1.000
_cell.length_b   1.000
_cell.length_c   1.000
_cell.angle_alpha   90.00
_cell.angle_beta   90.00
_cell.angle_gamma   90.00
#
_symmetry.space_group_name_H-M   'P 1'
#
loop_
_entity.id
_entity.type
_entity.pdbx_description
1 polymer ?
#
loop_
_entity_poly.entity_id
_entity_poly.type
_entity_poly.pdbx_seq_one_letter_code
_entity_poly.pdbx_strand_id
1 'polypeptide(L)'
;CPSSTWVQFQDSCYIFLQEAIKVESIEDARNQCTDHGADMISIHNEEENAFILDTLKKQWKGPDDILLGMFFDTDDASFKWFDKSNMTFVKWSDQEDGEDLVDTCAFLHTKTGDWKKGNCEVSSVEGTLCKAAIPYEKKYLSDNHILISALVIASTVILTVLGAVVWFLYKRSLDSGFTTVFSAAPQSPYNDDCVLVVAEENEYDVQFN
;
A
#
# COMPACT_ATOMS: atom_id res chain seq x y z
N CYS A 1 8.80 0.47 11.61
CA CYS A 1 9.85 1.36 12.16
C CYS A 1 11.16 0.60 12.32
N PRO A 2 12.32 1.29 12.32
CA PRO A 2 13.64 0.65 12.32
C PRO A 2 13.94 -0.27 13.52
N SER A 3 13.44 0.06 14.71
CA SER A 3 13.62 -0.75 15.93
C SER A 3 12.49 -0.52 16.93
N SER A 4 12.50 -1.24 18.07
CA SER A 4 11.48 -1.16 19.13
C SER A 4 11.47 0.15 19.92
N THR A 5 12.49 1.00 19.79
CA THR A 5 12.53 2.32 20.43
C THR A 5 11.67 3.36 19.69
N TRP A 6 11.33 3.09 18.43
CA TRP A 6 10.45 3.91 17.63
C TRP A 6 8.99 3.59 17.92
N VAL A 7 8.16 4.63 17.98
CA VAL A 7 6.71 4.51 18.11
C VAL A 7 6.10 4.78 16.74
N GLN A 8 5.33 3.83 16.23
CA GLN A 8 4.61 4.02 14.97
C GLN A 8 3.31 4.78 15.22
N PHE A 9 3.04 5.78 14.38
CA PHE A 9 1.73 6.40 14.28
C PHE A 9 1.43 6.69 12.82
N GLN A 10 0.29 6.17 12.36
CA GLN A 10 -0.11 6.21 10.95
C GLN A 10 1.01 5.65 10.02
N ASP A 11 1.43 6.43 9.03
CA ASP A 11 2.42 6.12 8.02
C ASP A 11 3.84 6.57 8.40
N SER A 12 4.05 6.94 9.66
CA SER A 12 5.32 7.48 10.15
C SER A 12 5.79 6.80 11.43
N CYS A 13 7.10 6.91 11.67
CA CYS A 13 7.81 6.40 12.82
C CYS A 13 8.42 7.57 13.59
N TYR A 14 8.26 7.56 14.90
CA TYR A 14 8.68 8.65 15.77
C TYR A 14 9.63 8.13 16.83
N ILE A 15 10.63 8.92 17.19
CA ILE A 15 11.54 8.62 18.29
C ILE A 15 11.94 9.91 18.98
N PHE A 16 12.00 9.88 20.31
CA PHE A 16 12.57 10.96 21.10
C PHE A 16 13.98 10.57 21.54
N LEU A 17 14.97 11.30 21.02
CA LEU A 17 16.38 11.13 21.37
C LEU A 17 16.66 11.97 22.61
N GLN A 18 16.73 11.32 23.78
CA GLN A 18 17.03 11.96 25.08
C GLN A 18 18.52 12.26 25.24
N GLU A 19 19.12 12.88 24.23
CA GLU A 19 20.53 13.25 24.22
C GLU A 19 20.64 14.77 24.34
N ALA A 20 21.02 15.22 25.53
CA ALA A 20 21.29 16.62 25.76
C ALA A 20 22.53 17.04 24.98
N ILE A 21 22.33 17.85 23.94
CA ILE A 21 23.43 18.38 23.12
C ILE A 21 23.54 19.88 23.31
N LYS A 22 24.77 20.38 23.17
CA LYS A 22 25.01 21.79 22.91
C LYS A 22 24.58 22.05 21.47
N VAL A 23 23.69 23.01 21.28
CA VAL A 23 23.19 23.42 19.97
C VAL A 23 23.79 24.79 19.69
N GLU A 24 24.46 24.95 18.55
CA GLU A 24 24.90 26.25 18.06
C GLU A 24 23.93 26.78 17.01
N SER A 25 23.27 25.87 16.28
CA SER A 25 22.16 26.17 15.39
C SER A 25 21.12 25.06 15.43
N ILE A 26 19.87 25.34 15.07
CA ILE A 26 18.82 24.30 14.95
C ILE A 26 19.24 23.14 14.04
N GLU A 27 20.15 23.35 13.08
CA GLU A 27 20.69 22.27 12.26
C GLU A 27 21.43 21.20 13.07
N ASP A 28 22.05 21.54 14.21
CA ASP A 28 22.70 20.55 15.08
C ASP A 28 21.67 19.60 15.70
N ALA A 29 20.51 20.12 16.10
CA ALA A 29 19.40 19.30 16.56
C ALA A 29 18.85 18.44 15.42
N ARG A 30 18.77 18.99 14.21
CA ARG A 30 18.37 18.24 13.02
C ARG A 30 19.31 17.08 12.70
N ASN A 31 20.61 17.30 12.85
CA ASN A 31 21.63 16.29 12.56
C ASN A 31 21.43 15.01 13.40
N GLN A 32 20.99 15.14 14.66
CA GLN A 32 20.63 13.96 15.47
C GLN A 32 19.54 13.10 14.81
N CYS A 33 18.53 13.72 14.20
CA CYS A 33 17.48 12.96 13.53
C CYS A 33 17.97 12.36 12.21
N THR A 34 18.74 13.11 11.43
CA THR A 34 19.24 12.65 10.12
C THR A 34 20.24 11.51 10.24
N ASP A 35 21.05 11.49 11.30
CA ASP A 35 21.97 10.38 11.62
C ASP A 35 21.22 9.07 11.88
N HIS A 36 19.94 9.16 12.26
CA HIS A 36 19.03 8.03 12.47
C HIS A 36 18.10 7.75 11.27
N GLY A 37 18.34 8.39 10.12
CA GLY A 37 17.51 8.23 8.92
C GLY A 37 16.11 8.85 9.03
N ALA A 38 15.95 9.86 9.90
CA ALA A 38 14.75 10.65 10.10
C ALA A 38 15.01 12.13 9.79
N ASP A 39 14.00 12.97 9.98
CA ASP A 39 14.16 14.41 10.11
C ASP A 39 13.57 14.88 11.45
N MET A 40 13.75 16.14 11.80
CA MET A 40 13.06 16.73 12.95
C MET A 40 11.55 16.65 12.78
N ILE A 41 10.84 16.64 13.91
CA ILE A 41 9.39 16.49 13.92
C ILE A 41 8.66 17.55 13.08
N SER A 42 7.80 17.08 12.17
CA SER A 42 6.75 17.84 11.49
C SER A 42 5.38 17.37 11.96
N ILE A 43 4.41 18.28 12.06
CA ILE A 43 3.05 17.98 12.55
C ILE A 43 2.01 18.48 11.54
N HIS A 44 1.14 17.61 11.06
CA HIS A 44 0.23 17.88 9.93
C HIS A 44 -1.25 17.81 10.27
N ASN A 45 -1.61 17.39 11.47
CA ASN A 45 -3.00 17.35 11.94
C ASN A 45 -3.07 17.32 13.48
N GLU A 46 -4.29 17.49 14.00
CA GLU A 46 -4.55 17.53 15.44
C GLU A 46 -4.31 16.16 16.10
N GLU A 47 -4.61 15.06 15.40
CA GLU A 47 -4.42 13.71 15.89
C GLU A 47 -2.95 13.37 16.12
N GLU A 48 -2.07 13.79 15.21
CA GLU A 48 -0.62 13.66 15.32
C GLU A 48 -0.08 14.50 16.48
N ASN A 49 -0.53 15.74 16.61
CA ASN A 49 -0.17 16.59 17.75
C ASN A 49 -0.57 15.94 19.08
N ALA A 50 -1.79 15.41 19.17
CA ALA A 50 -2.28 14.72 20.37
C ALA A 50 -1.51 13.42 20.66
N PHE A 51 -1.19 12.63 19.63
CA PHE A 51 -0.37 11.43 19.74
C PHE A 51 1.02 11.74 20.31
N ILE A 52 1.67 12.79 19.82
CA ILE A 52 2.99 13.22 20.31
C ILE A 52 2.92 13.57 21.80
N LEU A 53 1.93 14.34 22.22
CA LEU A 53 1.75 14.72 23.63
C LEU A 53 1.50 13.51 24.54
N ASP A 54 0.68 12.57 24.09
CA ASP A 54 0.39 11.35 24.84
C ASP A 54 1.65 10.48 24.99
N THR A 55 2.43 10.36 23.91
CA THR A 55 3.66 9.56 23.88
C THR A 55 4.77 10.20 24.72
N LEU A 56 4.89 11.53 24.69
CA LEU A 56 5.80 12.29 25.56
C LEU A 56 5.46 12.06 27.04
N LYS A 57 4.17 12.05 27.41
CA LYS A 57 3.73 11.83 28.80
C LYS A 57 3.94 10.39 29.27
N LYS A 58 3.64 9.40 28.42
CA LYS A 58 3.61 7.98 28.82
C LYS A 58 4.97 7.28 28.69
N GLN A 59 5.71 7.56 27.63
CA GLN A 59 6.89 6.78 27.25
C GLN A 59 8.17 7.60 27.27
N TRP A 60 8.19 8.73 26.56
CA TRP A 60 9.44 9.46 26.32
C TRP A 60 9.81 10.45 27.42
N LYS A 61 8.91 10.79 28.36
CA LYS A 61 9.19 11.70 29.49
C LYS A 61 9.97 12.95 29.08
N GLY A 62 9.54 13.61 28.00
CA GLY A 62 10.23 14.79 27.46
C GLY A 62 10.08 16.03 28.35
N PRO A 63 10.87 17.09 28.09
CA PRO A 63 10.76 18.38 28.77
C PRO A 63 9.40 19.07 28.57
N ASP A 64 9.21 20.20 29.25
CA ASP A 64 8.00 21.03 29.13
C ASP A 64 7.86 21.64 27.72
N ASP A 65 8.97 21.84 27.01
CA ASP A 65 9.00 22.39 25.65
C ASP A 65 9.93 21.57 24.75
N ILE A 66 9.46 21.22 23.56
CA ILE A 66 10.20 20.42 22.57
C ILE A 66 10.43 21.26 21.32
N LEU A 67 11.66 21.33 20.85
CA LEU A 67 11.98 22.00 19.59
C LEU A 67 11.34 21.25 18.42
N LEU A 68 10.58 21.98 17.60
CA LEU A 68 9.95 21.47 16.39
C LEU A 68 10.92 21.57 15.22
N GLY A 69 10.72 20.75 14.19
CA GLY A 69 11.47 20.79 12.94
C GLY A 69 11.08 21.96 12.03
N MET A 70 10.79 23.13 12.61
CA MET A 70 10.23 24.28 11.93
C MET A 70 11.09 25.53 12.15
N PHE A 71 11.33 26.25 11.07
CA PHE A 71 12.10 27.50 11.05
C PHE A 71 11.34 28.57 10.26
N PHE A 72 11.61 29.84 10.56
CA PHE A 72 11.10 30.96 9.77
C PHE A 72 12.02 31.22 8.58
N ASP A 73 11.46 31.10 7.37
CA ASP A 73 12.14 31.45 6.13
C ASP A 73 11.91 32.95 5.84
N THR A 74 13.00 33.71 5.84
CA THR A 74 12.98 35.17 5.66
C THR A 74 12.77 35.58 4.20
N ASP A 75 13.10 34.72 3.23
CA ASP A 75 12.88 34.99 1.81
C ASP A 75 11.40 34.90 1.46
N ASP A 76 10.71 33.89 2.01
CA ASP A 76 9.28 33.65 1.80
C ASP A 76 8.39 34.23 2.92
N ALA A 77 8.97 34.87 3.93
CA ALA A 77 8.31 35.41 5.12
C ALA A 77 7.31 34.43 5.75
N SER A 78 7.67 33.15 5.86
CA SER A 78 6.78 32.09 6.33
C SER A 78 7.51 30.98 7.08
N PHE A 79 6.81 30.27 7.96
CA PHE A 79 7.35 29.09 8.63
C PHE A 79 7.36 27.87 7.69
N LYS A 80 8.45 27.09 7.73
CA LYS A 80 8.63 25.88 6.94
C LYS A 80 9.16 24.73 7.78
N TRP A 81 8.77 23.51 7.42
CA TRP A 81 9.33 22.28 7.97
C TRP A 81 10.66 21.91 7.30
N PHE A 82 11.61 21.38 8.07
CA PHE A 82 12.89 20.89 7.55
C PHE A 82 12.76 19.70 6.60
N ASP A 83 11.74 18.85 6.81
CA ASP A 83 11.42 17.70 5.97
C ASP A 83 10.79 18.10 4.61
N LYS A 84 10.59 19.41 4.39
CA LYS A 84 10.02 20.02 3.17
C LYS A 84 8.55 19.66 2.92
N SER A 85 7.86 19.11 3.92
CA SER A 85 6.43 18.89 3.88
C SER A 85 5.66 20.22 3.93
N ASN A 86 4.40 20.20 3.48
CA ASN A 86 3.56 21.38 3.50
C ASN A 86 3.06 21.70 4.92
N MET A 87 2.96 22.99 5.23
CA MET A 87 2.31 23.51 6.44
C MET A 87 0.78 23.36 6.35
N THR A 88 0.27 22.17 6.66
CA THR A 88 -1.17 21.85 6.62
C THR A 88 -1.90 22.09 7.94
N PHE A 89 -1.14 22.22 9.02
CA PHE A 89 -1.67 22.38 10.37
C PHE A 89 -0.77 23.32 11.16
N VAL A 90 -1.40 24.17 11.97
CA VAL A 90 -0.74 25.08 12.89
C VAL A 90 -1.54 25.13 14.18
N LYS A 91 -0.83 25.20 15.32
CA LYS A 91 -1.46 25.34 16.62
C LYS A 91 -0.70 26.35 17.47
N TRP A 92 -0.50 27.56 16.94
CA TRP A 92 0.20 28.63 17.64
C TRP A 92 -0.51 29.00 18.94
N SER A 93 0.25 29.20 20.01
CA SER A 93 -0.23 29.85 21.22
C SER A 93 -0.45 31.34 20.94
N ASP A 94 -1.44 31.95 21.59
CA ASP A 94 -1.63 33.41 21.55
C ASP A 94 -0.35 34.11 22.06
N GLN A 95 0.43 34.66 21.13
CA GLN A 95 1.63 35.46 21.38
C GLN A 95 1.46 36.83 20.72
N GLU A 96 2.12 37.86 21.25
CA GLU A 96 2.06 39.20 20.66
C GLU A 96 2.67 39.22 19.25
N ASP A 97 1.88 39.68 18.29
CA ASP A 97 2.33 39.93 16.92
C ASP A 97 3.15 41.23 16.91
N GLY A 98 4.48 41.11 16.76
CA GLY A 98 5.37 42.28 16.73
C GLY A 98 6.86 42.01 16.85
N GLU A 99 7.26 40.76 17.07
CA GLU A 99 8.67 40.38 17.18
C GLU A 99 9.33 40.23 15.81
N ASP A 100 10.61 40.58 15.73
CA ASP A 100 11.46 40.26 14.58
C ASP A 100 11.54 38.73 14.46
N LEU A 101 11.08 38.21 13.33
CA LEU A 101 10.99 36.76 13.09
C LEU A 101 12.29 36.18 12.51
N VAL A 102 13.32 37.01 12.29
CA VAL A 102 14.66 36.54 11.93
C VAL A 102 15.15 35.57 13.01
N ASP A 103 15.73 34.44 12.58
CA ASP A 103 16.23 33.37 13.44
C ASP A 103 15.19 32.82 14.44
N THR A 104 13.92 32.80 14.02
CA THR A 104 12.82 32.24 14.82
C THR A 104 12.54 30.78 14.48
N CYS A 105 12.54 29.97 15.52
CA CYS A 105 12.16 28.57 15.57
C CYS A 105 10.85 28.40 16.33
N ALA A 106 10.34 27.17 16.36
CA ALA A 106 9.13 26.86 17.10
C ALA A 106 9.31 25.73 18.10
N PHE A 107 8.57 25.82 19.20
CA PHE A 107 8.60 24.85 20.28
C PHE A 107 7.18 24.39 20.59
N LEU A 108 7.00 23.08 20.73
CA LEU A 108 5.77 22.47 21.21
C LEU A 108 5.75 22.50 22.74
N HIS A 109 4.73 23.13 23.32
CA HIS A 109 4.48 23.08 24.75
C HIS A 109 3.78 21.76 25.12
N THR A 110 4.44 20.88 25.87
CA THR A 110 3.99 19.48 26.05
C THR A 110 2.76 19.31 26.95
N LYS A 111 2.38 20.38 27.68
CA LYS A 111 1.19 20.38 28.54
C LYS A 111 -0.08 20.72 27.76
N THR A 112 -0.06 21.79 26.97
CA THR A 112 -1.24 22.28 26.22
C THR A 112 -1.30 21.75 24.80
N GLY A 113 -0.14 21.48 24.20
CA GLY A 113 -0.03 21.09 22.80
C GLY A 113 0.04 22.27 21.83
N ASP A 114 0.13 23.49 22.33
CA ASP A 114 0.28 24.69 21.50
C ASP A 114 1.75 24.94 21.17
N TRP A 115 2.00 25.68 20.11
CA TRP A 115 3.32 25.98 19.59
C TRP A 115 3.67 27.43 19.90
N LYS A 116 4.86 27.65 20.43
CA LYS A 116 5.38 28.99 20.69
C LYS A 116 6.53 29.29 19.74
N LYS A 117 6.62 30.54 19.29
CA LYS A 117 7.79 31.06 18.59
C LYS A 117 8.90 31.32 19.62
N GLY A 118 10.15 31.13 19.21
CA GLY A 118 11.32 31.44 20.04
C GLY A 118 12.61 31.43 19.22
N ASN A 119 13.66 32.02 19.75
CA ASN A 119 14.94 32.10 19.06
C ASN A 119 15.53 30.68 18.82
N CYS A 120 16.05 30.44 17.62
CA CYS A 120 16.76 29.21 17.25
C CYS A 120 18.10 29.03 17.96
N GLU A 121 18.74 30.11 18.43
CA GLU A 121 20.01 30.12 19.18
C GLU A 121 19.82 29.62 20.63
N VAL A 122 19.36 28.39 20.77
CA VAL A 122 19.28 27.71 22.07
C VAL A 122 20.63 27.11 22.41
N SER A 123 21.17 27.41 23.59
CA SER A 123 22.51 26.92 23.98
C SER A 123 22.57 25.41 24.24
N SER A 124 21.41 24.80 24.52
CA SER A 124 21.27 23.35 24.74
C SER A 124 19.82 22.92 24.56
N VAL A 125 19.62 21.73 24.02
CA VAL A 125 18.30 21.08 23.92
C VAL A 125 18.36 19.76 24.69
N GLU A 126 17.38 19.51 25.57
CA GLU A 126 17.34 18.32 26.45
C GLU A 126 16.94 17.02 25.72
N GLY A 127 16.52 17.13 24.47
CA GLY A 127 16.29 16.02 23.56
C GLY A 127 15.55 16.44 22.30
N THR A 128 15.69 15.64 21.24
CA THR A 128 15.14 15.95 19.92
C THR A 128 14.08 14.93 19.54
N LEU A 129 12.92 15.42 19.08
CA LEU A 129 11.87 14.56 18.54
C LEU A 129 12.03 14.42 17.02
N CYS A 130 12.16 13.18 16.58
CA CYS A 130 12.43 12.84 15.20
C CYS A 130 11.26 12.07 14.57
N LYS A 131 11.07 12.25 13.27
CA LYS A 131 10.04 11.60 12.45
C LYS A 131 10.67 11.04 11.17
N ALA A 132 10.34 9.79 10.86
CA ALA A 132 10.68 9.14 9.60
C ALA A 132 9.41 8.60 8.94
N ALA A 133 9.20 8.96 7.67
CA ALA A 133 8.15 8.32 6.88
C ALA A 133 8.45 6.82 6.74
N ILE A 134 7.43 5.98 6.91
CA ILE A 134 7.55 4.56 6.60
C ILE A 134 7.59 4.46 5.08
N PRO A 135 8.68 3.93 4.47
CA PRO A 135 8.66 3.66 3.05
C PRO A 135 7.48 2.73 2.79
N TYR A 136 6.50 3.18 2.03
CA TYR A 136 5.49 2.29 1.49
C TYR A 136 6.21 1.40 0.49
N GLU A 137 6.80 0.30 0.96
CA GLU A 137 7.07 -0.81 0.08
C GLU A 137 5.71 -1.21 -0.46
N LYS A 138 5.44 -0.79 -1.71
CA LYS A 138 4.51 -1.52 -2.55
C LYS A 138 5.00 -2.95 -2.52
N LYS A 139 4.39 -3.75 -1.64
CA LYS A 139 4.37 -5.20 -1.72
C LYS A 139 3.55 -5.55 -2.97
N TYR A 140 3.99 -5.08 -4.13
CA TYR A 140 3.65 -5.70 -5.39
C TYR A 140 4.23 -7.09 -5.27
N LEU A 141 3.34 -8.03 -4.97
CA LEU A 141 3.35 -9.38 -5.52
C LEU A 141 4.77 -9.82 -5.86
N SER A 142 5.47 -10.32 -4.83
CA SER A 142 6.75 -11.03 -4.93
C SER A 142 6.93 -11.62 -6.33
N ASP A 143 8.11 -11.51 -6.94
CA ASP A 143 8.41 -12.16 -8.23
C ASP A 143 7.96 -13.63 -8.28
N ASN A 144 7.92 -14.30 -7.12
CA ASN A 144 7.33 -15.63 -6.96
C ASN A 144 5.85 -15.69 -7.38
N HIS A 145 5.02 -14.69 -7.11
CA HIS A 145 3.62 -14.65 -7.56
C HIS A 145 3.50 -14.47 -9.08
N ILE A 146 4.37 -13.69 -9.73
CA ILE A 146 4.40 -13.61 -11.19
C ILE A 146 4.79 -14.98 -11.75
N LEU A 147 5.84 -15.59 -11.21
CA LEU A 147 6.30 -16.92 -11.62
C LEU A 147 5.23 -18.00 -11.39
N ILE A 148 4.58 -18.01 -10.22
CA ILE A 148 3.49 -18.93 -9.86
C ILE A 148 2.29 -18.72 -10.79
N SER A 149 1.89 -17.46 -11.04
CA SER A 149 0.77 -17.17 -11.94
C SER A 149 1.05 -17.64 -13.38
N ALA A 150 2.28 -17.44 -13.87
CA ALA A 150 2.71 -17.91 -15.18
C ALA A 150 2.71 -19.44 -15.29
N LEU A 151 3.21 -20.14 -14.26
CA LEU A 151 3.22 -21.60 -14.20
C LEU A 151 1.82 -22.21 -14.17
N VAL A 152 0.90 -21.60 -13.41
CA VAL A 152 -0.50 -22.04 -13.34
C VAL A 152 -1.18 -21.85 -14.70
N ILE A 153 -1.03 -20.69 -15.32
CA ILE A 153 -1.60 -20.41 -16.65
C ILE A 153 -1.05 -21.40 -17.68
N ALA A 154 0.27 -21.60 -17.76
CA ALA A 154 0.87 -22.55 -18.69
C ALA A 154 0.33 -23.98 -18.49
N SER A 155 0.20 -24.43 -17.24
CA SER A 155 -0.29 -25.77 -16.91
C SER A 155 -1.75 -25.97 -17.32
N THR A 156 -2.61 -24.98 -17.08
CA THR A 156 -4.02 -25.06 -17.49
C THR A 156 -4.17 -25.14 -19.01
N VAL A 157 -3.42 -24.33 -19.76
CA VAL A 157 -3.42 -24.38 -21.22
C VAL A 157 -2.98 -25.74 -21.74
N ILE A 158 -1.89 -26.29 -21.20
CA ILE A 158 -1.39 -27.62 -21.58
C ILE A 158 -2.45 -28.70 -21.35
N LEU A 159 -3.11 -28.71 -20.19
CA LEU A 159 -4.16 -29.69 -19.87
C LEU A 159 -5.37 -29.56 -20.81
N THR A 160 -5.79 -28.34 -21.15
CA THR A 160 -6.89 -28.12 -22.09
C THR A 160 -6.57 -28.62 -23.50
N VAL A 161 -5.34 -28.38 -23.98
CA VAL A 161 -4.90 -28.86 -25.29
C VAL A 161 -4.78 -30.38 -25.32
N LEU A 162 -4.16 -30.98 -24.30
CA LEU A 162 -4.06 -32.44 -24.20
C LEU A 162 -5.44 -33.10 -24.14
N GLY A 163 -6.36 -32.54 -23.35
CA GLY A 163 -7.75 -33.00 -23.30
C GLY A 163 -8.44 -32.93 -24.67
N ALA A 164 -8.29 -31.83 -25.40
CA ALA A 164 -8.86 -31.67 -26.74
C ALA A 164 -8.26 -32.65 -27.76
N VAL A 165 -6.95 -32.90 -27.71
CA VAL A 165 -6.27 -33.87 -28.59
C VAL A 165 -6.74 -35.30 -28.29
N VAL A 166 -6.79 -35.70 -27.03
CA VAL A 166 -7.29 -37.03 -26.62
C VAL A 166 -8.73 -37.22 -27.05
N TRP A 167 -9.58 -36.21 -26.83
CA TRP A 167 -10.98 -36.24 -27.28
C TRP A 167 -11.09 -36.39 -28.80
N PHE A 168 -10.28 -35.65 -29.57
CA PHE A 168 -10.25 -35.75 -31.02
C PHE A 168 -9.79 -37.14 -31.51
N LEU A 169 -8.73 -37.70 -30.89
CA LEU A 169 -8.25 -39.04 -31.21
C LEU A 169 -9.28 -40.13 -30.85
N TYR A 170 -9.94 -40.00 -29.70
CA TYR A 170 -11.02 -40.89 -29.29
C TYR A 170 -12.18 -40.83 -30.27
N LYS A 171 -12.64 -39.63 -30.64
CA LYS A 171 -13.69 -39.44 -31.65
C LYS A 171 -13.32 -40.06 -32.99
N ARG A 172 -12.07 -39.85 -33.45
CA ARG A 172 -11.56 -40.46 -34.69
C ARG A 172 -11.53 -41.98 -34.62
N SER A 173 -11.17 -42.55 -33.46
CA SER A 173 -11.18 -44.00 -33.26
C SER A 173 -12.61 -44.57 -33.28
N LEU A 174 -13.59 -43.80 -32.79
CA LEU A 174 -15.01 -44.14 -32.86
C LEU A 174 -15.50 -44.18 -34.32
N ASP A 175 -15.18 -43.15 -35.11
CA ASP A 175 -15.53 -43.10 -36.54
C ASP A 175 -14.79 -44.18 -37.36
N SER A 176 -13.62 -44.62 -36.91
CA SER A 176 -12.84 -45.68 -37.57
C SER A 176 -13.28 -47.10 -37.20
N GLY A 177 -14.13 -47.25 -36.18
CA GLY A 177 -14.65 -48.55 -35.70
C GLY A 177 -15.86 -49.07 -36.46
N PHE A 178 -16.44 -48.30 -37.39
CA PHE A 178 -17.58 -48.70 -38.20
C PHE A 178 -17.18 -48.87 -39.68
N THR A 179 -16.42 -49.92 -39.98
CA THR A 179 -16.36 -50.49 -41.34
C THR A 179 -16.69 -51.96 -41.24
N THR A 180 -17.97 -52.28 -41.23
CA THR A 180 -18.44 -53.66 -41.36
C THR A 180 -18.14 -54.14 -42.79
N VAL A 181 -17.25 -55.13 -42.87
CA VAL A 181 -16.97 -55.91 -44.07
C VAL A 181 -18.25 -56.64 -44.48
N PHE A 182 -18.83 -56.27 -45.62
CA PHE A 182 -19.76 -57.13 -46.34
C PHE A 182 -19.16 -57.45 -47.71
N SER A 183 -18.75 -58.71 -47.88
CA SER A 183 -18.37 -59.29 -49.17
C SER A 183 -19.58 -59.31 -50.11
N ALA A 184 -19.39 -58.78 -51.31
CA ALA A 184 -20.32 -58.92 -52.41
C ALA A 184 -20.32 -60.36 -52.95
N ALA A 185 -21.51 -60.94 -53.13
CA ALA A 185 -21.76 -62.06 -54.03
C ALA A 185 -22.56 -61.56 -55.26
N PRO A 186 -22.39 -62.12 -56.47
CA PRO A 186 -22.81 -61.47 -57.71
C PRO A 186 -24.21 -61.86 -58.24
N GLN A 187 -24.82 -60.87 -58.91
CA GLN A 187 -25.74 -60.84 -60.07
C GLN A 187 -27.26 -61.18 -59.96
N SER A 188 -28.06 -60.12 -60.24
CA SER A 188 -29.17 -60.00 -61.24
C SER A 188 -30.57 -60.57 -60.91
N PRO A 189 -31.71 -60.04 -61.46
CA PRO A 189 -32.02 -58.75 -62.11
C PRO A 189 -33.31 -58.04 -61.58
N TYR A 190 -33.61 -56.87 -62.17
CA TYR A 190 -34.94 -56.31 -62.49
C TYR A 190 -35.54 -55.15 -61.66
N ASN A 191 -35.48 -53.98 -62.32
CA ASN A 191 -36.32 -52.78 -62.41
C ASN A 191 -36.79 -51.95 -61.20
N ASP A 192 -36.52 -50.66 -61.38
CA ASP A 192 -37.04 -49.44 -60.77
C ASP A 192 -38.53 -49.46 -60.44
N ASP A 193 -38.87 -49.02 -59.22
CA ASP A 193 -39.86 -47.95 -59.06
C ASP A 193 -39.68 -47.25 -57.70
N CYS A 194 -39.45 -45.95 -57.73
CA CYS A 194 -39.52 -45.11 -56.54
C CYS A 194 -40.98 -44.70 -56.32
N VAL A 195 -41.59 -45.17 -55.23
CA VAL A 195 -42.88 -44.66 -54.76
C VAL A 195 -42.71 -44.13 -53.33
N LEU A 196 -42.74 -42.80 -53.22
CA LEU A 196 -43.06 -42.08 -51.99
C LEU A 196 -44.55 -42.27 -51.70
N VAL A 197 -44.90 -42.80 -50.53
CA VAL A 197 -46.23 -42.56 -49.94
C VAL A 197 -46.09 -42.21 -48.46
N VAL A 198 -46.77 -41.12 -48.13
CA VAL A 198 -46.92 -40.43 -46.84
C VAL A 198 -47.96 -41.16 -45.97
N ALA A 199 -48.00 -40.77 -44.68
CA ALA A 199 -49.06 -40.94 -43.67
C ALA A 199 -48.86 -42.17 -42.75
N GLU A 200 -49.21 -42.16 -41.47
CA GLU A 200 -50.01 -41.24 -40.65
C GLU A 200 -49.70 -41.54 -39.17
N GLU A 201 -50.00 -40.59 -38.30
CA GLU A 201 -49.84 -40.64 -36.84
C GLU A 201 -50.72 -41.72 -36.18
N ASN A 202 -50.34 -42.17 -34.97
CA ASN A 202 -51.30 -42.51 -33.92
C ASN A 202 -50.62 -42.43 -32.54
N GLU A 203 -51.09 -41.45 -31.78
CA GLU A 203 -50.85 -41.15 -30.37
C GLU A 203 -51.75 -42.02 -29.48
N TYR A 204 -51.26 -42.54 -28.35
CA TYR A 204 -52.13 -42.88 -27.21
C TYR A 204 -51.45 -42.68 -25.84
N ASP A 205 -52.24 -42.03 -24.99
CA ASP A 205 -52.08 -41.57 -23.61
C ASP A 205 -51.54 -42.55 -22.56
N VAL A 206 -50.92 -41.98 -21.52
CA VAL A 206 -50.98 -42.54 -20.16
C VAL A 206 -51.28 -41.43 -19.14
N GLN A 207 -52.48 -41.51 -18.55
CA GLN A 207 -52.93 -40.71 -17.40
C GLN A 207 -52.30 -41.17 -16.09
N PHE A 208 -51.99 -40.18 -15.24
CA PHE A 208 -51.56 -40.28 -13.86
C PHE A 208 -52.72 -40.57 -12.91
N ASN A 209 -52.41 -41.24 -11.79
CA ASN A 209 -53.13 -41.09 -10.53
C ASN A 209 -52.12 -40.84 -9.41
#